data_AF-A0A1Q7HER9-F1
#
_entry.id   AF-A0A1Q7HER9-F1
#
_cell.length_a   1.000
_cell.length_b   1.000
_cell.length_c   1.000
_cell.angle_alpha   90.00
_cell.angle_beta   90.00
_cell.angle_gamma   90.00
#
_symmetry.space_group_name_H-M   'P 1'
#
loop_
_entity.id
_entity.type
_entity.pdbx_description
1 polymer ?
#
loop_
_entity_poly.entity_id
_entity_poly.type
_entity_poly.pdbx_seq_one_letter_code
_entity_poly.pdbx_strand_id
1 'polypeptide(L)'
;MTTMPLETYVARVLAGEAARDSQPAALDALAITVRTFAIANRGRHRADGFDLCDQTHCQVVRTATAATGRAAQATAGRVLLRGRDVANVYYTASCGGRTEIPSAVWPGHEDPPYLPSRDDDACGGAPAWAAQIPEEDLLRALRASGFRGERLRDVRIVSRNGSGRVARLRVEGLQPEQISGQDLRVAVGRTLGWQHIKSSAFELRKQGDAYRFSGHGSGHGVGMCVIGSAKLAADGKDADYILGRYFPGLKISRPNITSRTEVGVKSGSSQAEVRLESGSSPTSNVWVSLPDDDVGEQATITTQTLKARDELARTLGVAPPARVTLRFHPTTDDYERATGQAWFTSGAIVNNELHLLPLAVLRERGVLDRTIRHELVHVMTDATLGRRALWVREGAAIYFAGEPPIPGQPPQRPPFTPEPRASCPDDNELRRPVSVGALTNAYARAHACFAKQIQSGRNWKDVR
;
A
#
# COMPACT_ATOMS: atom_id res chain seq x y z
N MET A 1 -6.52 1.46 15.91
CA MET A 1 -7.60 0.73 15.19
C MET A 1 -8.93 0.92 15.91
N THR A 2 -10.01 1.20 15.20
CA THR A 2 -11.35 1.33 15.79
C THR A 2 -12.25 0.25 15.23
N THR A 3 -12.71 -0.65 16.09
CA THR A 3 -13.81 -1.55 15.77
C THR A 3 -15.11 -0.77 15.90
N MET A 4 -15.97 -0.84 14.90
CA MET A 4 -17.28 -0.19 14.95
C MET A 4 -18.38 -1.08 14.37
N PRO A 5 -19.64 -0.89 14.80
CA PRO A 5 -20.77 -1.53 14.16
C PRO A 5 -20.78 -1.24 12.66
N LEU A 6 -21.09 -2.24 11.83
CA LEU A 6 -21.10 -2.10 10.37
C LEU A 6 -21.93 -0.91 9.89
N GLU A 7 -23.08 -0.63 10.50
CA GLU A 7 -23.93 0.50 10.10
C GLU A 7 -23.31 1.85 10.47
N THR A 8 -22.57 1.92 11.58
CA THR A 8 -21.76 3.10 11.93
C THR A 8 -20.64 3.30 10.90
N TYR A 9 -19.99 2.22 10.47
CA TYR A 9 -18.99 2.28 9.40
C TYR A 9 -19.59 2.79 8.09
N VAL A 10 -20.72 2.22 7.66
CA VAL A 10 -21.41 2.63 6.43
C VAL A 10 -21.78 4.11 6.49
N ALA A 11 -22.35 4.59 7.60
CA ALA A 11 -22.68 6.01 7.78
C ALA A 11 -21.46 6.95 7.67
N ARG A 12 -20.30 6.50 8.15
CA ARG A 12 -19.04 7.25 8.12
C ARG A 12 -18.37 7.22 6.76
N VAL A 13 -18.45 6.11 6.03
CA VAL A 13 -17.97 6.00 4.64
C VAL A 13 -18.83 6.86 3.71
N LEU A 14 -20.15 6.82 3.86
CA LEU A 14 -21.06 7.70 3.12
C LEU A 14 -20.68 9.17 3.27
N ALA A 15 -20.27 9.61 4.46
CA ALA A 15 -19.84 10.99 4.70
C ALA A 15 -18.51 11.35 4.02
N GLY A 16 -17.67 10.37 3.72
CA GLY A 16 -16.40 10.56 2.99
C GLY A 16 -16.52 10.44 1.47
N GLU A 17 -17.48 9.65 0.99
CA GLU A 17 -17.51 9.18 -0.40
C GLU A 17 -18.71 9.69 -1.20
N ALA A 18 -19.81 10.11 -0.55
CA ALA A 18 -20.98 10.60 -1.25
C ALA A 18 -20.70 11.92 -1.97
N ALA A 19 -21.35 12.13 -3.12
CA ALA A 19 -21.38 13.45 -3.75
C ALA A 19 -22.08 14.46 -2.83
N ARG A 20 -21.65 15.73 -2.87
CA ARG A 20 -22.33 16.80 -2.15
C ARG A 20 -23.81 16.84 -2.54
N ASP A 21 -24.67 17.07 -1.56
CA ASP A 21 -26.12 17.18 -1.72
C ASP A 21 -26.80 15.97 -2.37
N SER A 22 -26.20 14.78 -2.23
CA SER A 22 -26.79 13.52 -2.71
C SER A 22 -28.19 13.31 -2.13
N GLN A 23 -29.15 13.06 -3.01
CA GLN A 23 -30.52 12.72 -2.61
C GLN A 23 -30.59 11.35 -1.91
N PRO A 24 -31.66 11.08 -1.11
CA PRO A 24 -31.78 9.84 -0.34
C PRO A 24 -31.54 8.57 -1.15
N ALA A 25 -32.10 8.46 -2.36
CA ALA A 25 -31.92 7.28 -3.21
C ALA A 25 -30.45 7.01 -3.60
N ALA A 26 -29.65 8.06 -3.83
CA ALA A 26 -28.22 7.91 -4.11
C ALA A 26 -27.43 7.51 -2.86
N LEU A 27 -27.78 8.07 -1.70
CA LEU A 27 -27.18 7.68 -0.42
C LEU A 27 -27.52 6.22 -0.07
N ASP A 28 -28.75 5.79 -0.33
CA ASP A 28 -29.21 4.42 -0.10
C ASP A 28 -28.48 3.42 -1.02
N ALA A 29 -28.36 3.73 -2.31
CA ALA A 29 -27.60 2.91 -3.26
C ALA A 29 -26.11 2.81 -2.87
N LEU A 30 -25.50 3.94 -2.47
CA LEU A 30 -24.12 3.95 -1.98
C LEU A 30 -23.98 3.18 -0.66
N ALA A 31 -24.95 3.27 0.25
CA ALA A 31 -24.92 2.55 1.53
C ALA A 31 -24.90 1.03 1.31
N ILE A 32 -25.76 0.53 0.42
CA ILE A 32 -25.82 -0.88 0.03
C ILE A 32 -24.51 -1.31 -0.62
N THR A 33 -23.96 -0.50 -1.52
CA THR A 33 -22.69 -0.78 -2.21
C THR A 33 -21.51 -0.83 -1.23
N VAL A 34 -21.41 0.17 -0.35
CA VAL A 34 -20.38 0.28 0.70
C VAL A 34 -20.43 -0.92 1.62
N ARG A 35 -21.63 -1.30 2.10
CA ARG A 35 -21.83 -2.46 2.97
C ARG A 35 -21.43 -3.75 2.27
N THR A 36 -21.82 -3.90 1.02
CA THR A 36 -21.47 -5.07 0.20
C THR A 36 -19.95 -5.18 0.05
N PHE A 37 -19.27 -4.08 -0.32
CA PHE A 37 -17.81 -4.04 -0.38
C PHE A 37 -17.18 -4.45 0.94
N ALA A 38 -17.64 -3.86 2.04
CA ALA A 38 -17.07 -4.05 3.37
C ALA A 38 -17.13 -5.52 3.82
N ILE A 39 -18.25 -6.19 3.54
CA ILE A 39 -18.45 -7.60 3.88
C ILE A 39 -17.65 -8.51 2.95
N ALA A 40 -17.69 -8.27 1.63
CA ALA A 40 -16.96 -9.06 0.65
C ALA A 40 -15.44 -8.95 0.81
N ASN A 41 -14.96 -7.81 1.32
CA ASN A 41 -13.55 -7.53 1.56
C ASN A 41 -13.19 -7.57 3.06
N ARG A 42 -14.02 -8.19 3.89
CA ARG A 42 -13.71 -8.35 5.32
C ARG A 42 -12.46 -9.21 5.50
N GLY A 43 -11.54 -8.77 6.35
CA GLY A 43 -10.23 -9.39 6.47
C GLY A 43 -9.32 -9.18 5.25
N ARG A 44 -9.60 -8.20 4.39
CA ARG A 44 -8.66 -7.76 3.34
C ARG A 44 -7.32 -7.34 3.93
N HIS A 45 -7.36 -6.80 5.15
CA HIS A 45 -6.22 -6.46 5.98
C HIS A 45 -6.08 -7.42 7.18
N ARG A 46 -6.58 -8.66 7.07
CA ARG A 46 -6.49 -9.65 8.18
C ARG A 46 -5.05 -9.84 8.64
N ALA A 47 -4.10 -9.75 7.70
CA ALA A 47 -2.67 -9.79 7.97
C ALA A 47 -2.17 -8.56 8.75
N ASP A 48 -2.86 -7.42 8.66
CA ASP A 48 -2.60 -6.17 9.39
C ASP A 48 -3.44 -6.01 10.67
N GLY A 49 -4.26 -7.02 11.02
CA GLY A 49 -5.10 -7.02 12.22
C GLY A 49 -6.39 -6.21 12.13
N PHE A 50 -6.76 -5.67 10.97
CA PHE A 50 -8.04 -4.97 10.76
C PHE A 50 -8.74 -5.46 9.48
N ASP A 51 -9.98 -5.06 9.25
CA ASP A 51 -10.72 -5.49 8.07
C ASP A 51 -10.45 -4.56 6.87
N LEU A 52 -10.59 -3.25 7.07
CA LEU A 52 -10.55 -2.20 6.04
C LEU A 52 -9.82 -0.93 6.54
N CYS A 53 -9.22 -0.14 5.65
CA CYS A 53 -8.63 1.17 6.00
C CYS A 53 -9.41 2.35 5.38
N ASP A 54 -9.03 3.57 5.73
CA ASP A 54 -9.65 4.80 5.22
C ASP A 54 -8.97 5.43 3.99
N GLN A 55 -8.13 4.66 3.30
CA GLN A 55 -7.43 5.09 2.09
C GLN A 55 -8.16 4.71 0.81
N THR A 56 -7.69 5.25 -0.32
CA THR A 56 -8.27 5.07 -1.66
C THR A 56 -8.38 3.61 -2.16
N HIS A 57 -7.70 2.65 -1.54
CA HIS A 57 -7.82 1.22 -1.88
C HIS A 57 -8.85 0.45 -1.04
N CYS A 58 -9.40 1.09 0.01
CA CYS A 58 -10.54 0.61 0.79
C CYS A 58 -11.67 1.63 0.69
N GLN A 59 -11.98 2.40 1.75
CA GLN A 59 -13.10 3.35 1.73
C GLN A 59 -12.84 4.53 2.66
N VAL A 60 -13.00 5.78 2.22
CA VAL A 60 -12.71 6.96 3.02
C VAL A 60 -13.71 7.11 4.17
N VAL A 61 -13.21 7.10 5.40
CA VAL A 61 -14.04 7.16 6.62
C VAL A 61 -14.00 8.56 7.23
N ARG A 62 -15.16 9.22 7.32
CA ARG A 62 -15.31 10.55 7.95
C ARG A 62 -16.28 10.52 9.13
N THR A 63 -16.52 11.64 9.77
CA THR A 63 -17.57 11.78 10.78
C THR A 63 -18.93 11.68 10.09
N ALA A 64 -19.82 10.81 10.57
CA ALA A 64 -21.15 10.65 10.01
C ALA A 64 -21.99 11.93 10.18
N THR A 65 -22.91 12.17 9.23
CA THR A 65 -23.91 13.24 9.32
C THR A 65 -25.28 12.64 9.59
N ALA A 66 -26.27 13.47 9.95
CA ALA A 66 -27.63 12.99 10.13
C ALA A 66 -28.21 12.35 8.85
N ALA A 67 -27.86 12.86 7.67
CA ALA A 67 -28.30 12.30 6.40
C ALA A 67 -27.67 10.93 6.13
N THR A 68 -26.36 10.79 6.35
CA THR A 68 -25.66 9.52 6.10
C THR A 68 -26.02 8.44 7.13
N GLY A 69 -26.27 8.84 8.38
CA GLY A 69 -26.82 7.96 9.41
C GLY A 69 -28.21 7.42 9.06
N ARG A 70 -29.11 8.29 8.56
CA ARG A 70 -30.44 7.86 8.11
C ARG A 70 -30.38 6.86 6.95
N ALA A 71 -29.55 7.11 5.94
CA ALA A 71 -29.40 6.22 4.79
C ALA A 71 -28.80 4.85 5.18
N ALA A 72 -27.78 4.84 6.04
CA ALA A 72 -27.22 3.60 6.59
C ALA A 72 -28.31 2.79 7.31
N GLN A 73 -29.07 3.43 8.21
CA GLN A 73 -30.14 2.78 8.96
C GLN A 73 -31.30 2.28 8.07
N ALA A 74 -31.76 3.09 7.11
CA ALA A 74 -32.85 2.74 6.21
C ALA A 74 -32.51 1.51 5.33
N THR A 75 -31.22 1.37 5.00
CA THR A 75 -30.70 0.26 4.19
C THR A 75 -30.04 -0.84 5.01
N ALA A 76 -30.15 -0.82 6.34
CA ALA A 76 -29.43 -1.74 7.22
C ALA A 76 -29.62 -3.19 6.79
N GLY A 77 -28.51 -3.93 6.75
CA GLY A 77 -28.45 -5.32 6.31
C GLY A 77 -28.70 -5.58 4.81
N ARG A 78 -29.07 -4.58 4.00
CA ARG A 78 -29.20 -4.76 2.54
C ARG A 78 -27.82 -4.80 1.89
N VAL A 79 -27.57 -5.85 1.11
CA VAL A 79 -26.34 -6.08 0.33
C VAL A 79 -26.68 -6.60 -1.07
N LEU A 80 -25.70 -6.55 -1.97
CA LEU A 80 -25.79 -7.15 -3.31
C LEU A 80 -25.26 -8.58 -3.29
N LEU A 81 -26.06 -9.52 -3.78
CA LEU A 81 -25.70 -10.94 -3.84
C LEU A 81 -25.45 -11.40 -5.28
N ARG A 82 -24.43 -12.23 -5.44
CA ARG A 82 -24.17 -13.07 -6.61
C ARG A 82 -24.56 -14.50 -6.26
N GLY A 83 -25.77 -14.91 -6.68
CA GLY A 83 -26.34 -16.17 -6.22
C GLY A 83 -26.62 -16.13 -4.72
N ARG A 84 -25.86 -16.91 -3.93
CA ARG A 84 -25.97 -16.93 -2.46
C ARG A 84 -24.87 -16.13 -1.75
N ASP A 85 -23.82 -15.74 -2.47
CA ASP A 85 -22.66 -15.08 -1.90
C ASP A 85 -22.77 -13.56 -1.98
N VAL A 86 -22.18 -12.85 -1.03
CA VAL A 86 -22.04 -11.39 -1.12
C VAL A 86 -21.11 -11.07 -2.28
N ALA A 87 -21.58 -10.24 -3.22
CA ALA A 87 -20.82 -9.93 -4.41
C ALA A 87 -19.61 -9.04 -4.08
N ASN A 88 -18.46 -9.32 -4.71
CA ASN A 88 -17.35 -8.36 -4.67
C ASN A 88 -17.64 -7.23 -5.66
N VAL A 89 -17.95 -6.04 -5.14
CA VAL A 89 -18.36 -4.85 -5.92
C VAL A 89 -17.34 -3.73 -5.75
N TYR A 90 -17.35 -2.73 -6.63
CA TYR A 90 -16.51 -1.53 -6.53
C TYR A 90 -17.34 -0.28 -6.81
N TYR A 91 -16.83 0.89 -6.43
CA TYR A 91 -17.41 2.18 -6.79
C TYR A 91 -16.31 3.21 -7.02
N THR A 92 -16.61 4.24 -7.78
CA THR A 92 -15.68 5.30 -8.17
C THR A 92 -16.36 6.66 -8.08
N ALA A 93 -15.63 7.71 -7.72
CA ALA A 93 -16.20 9.05 -7.61
C ALA A 93 -16.89 9.49 -8.91
N SER A 94 -16.24 9.29 -10.06
CA SER A 94 -16.87 9.36 -11.37
C SER A 94 -16.20 8.44 -12.41
N CYS A 95 -17.01 7.73 -13.18
CA CYS A 95 -16.53 6.88 -14.27
C CYS A 95 -16.09 7.67 -15.51
N GLY A 96 -16.41 8.96 -15.61
CA GLY A 96 -16.01 9.79 -16.75
C GLY A 96 -16.77 9.47 -18.04
N GLY A 97 -18.04 9.03 -17.93
CA GLY A 97 -18.94 8.80 -19.06
C GLY A 97 -19.02 7.34 -19.51
N ARG A 98 -18.11 6.48 -19.03
CA ARG A 98 -18.14 5.04 -19.29
C ARG A 98 -17.49 4.27 -18.14
N THR A 99 -18.16 3.23 -17.64
CA THR A 99 -17.59 2.33 -16.62
C THR A 99 -16.50 1.43 -17.21
N GLU A 100 -15.69 0.83 -16.34
CA GLU A 100 -14.56 -0.02 -16.70
C GLU A 100 -14.68 -1.43 -16.10
N ILE A 101 -14.07 -2.41 -16.76
CA ILE A 101 -13.93 -3.78 -16.25
C ILE A 101 -12.76 -3.88 -15.25
N PRO A 102 -12.83 -4.76 -14.23
CA PRO A 102 -11.77 -4.90 -13.24
C PRO A 102 -10.37 -5.17 -13.80
N SER A 103 -10.22 -6.11 -14.75
CA SER A 103 -8.92 -6.52 -15.27
C SER A 103 -8.16 -5.42 -16.02
N ALA A 104 -8.89 -4.43 -16.54
CA ALA A 104 -8.32 -3.26 -17.21
C ALA A 104 -7.71 -2.24 -16.23
N VAL A 105 -8.10 -2.29 -14.96
CA VAL A 105 -7.53 -1.46 -13.88
C VAL A 105 -6.54 -2.25 -13.03
N TRP A 106 -6.88 -3.51 -12.72
CA TRP A 106 -6.11 -4.41 -11.87
C TRP A 106 -5.81 -5.70 -12.63
N PRO A 107 -4.63 -5.81 -13.28
CA PRO A 107 -4.25 -6.98 -14.05
C PRO A 107 -4.38 -8.29 -13.25
N GLY A 108 -4.99 -9.30 -13.85
CA GLY A 108 -5.22 -10.60 -13.21
C GLY A 108 -6.50 -10.72 -12.39
N HIS A 109 -7.27 -9.63 -12.23
CA HIS A 109 -8.61 -9.70 -11.64
C HIS A 109 -9.63 -10.32 -12.61
N GLU A 110 -10.64 -10.99 -12.05
CA GLU A 110 -11.79 -11.49 -12.82
C GLU A 110 -12.67 -10.34 -13.34
N ASP A 111 -13.29 -10.54 -14.51
CA ASP A 111 -14.26 -9.64 -15.11
C ASP A 111 -15.67 -10.22 -15.01
N PRO A 112 -16.33 -10.13 -13.84
CA PRO A 112 -17.65 -10.67 -13.70
C PRO A 112 -18.69 -9.86 -14.51
N PRO A 113 -19.77 -10.50 -14.99
CA PRO A 113 -20.77 -9.83 -15.85
C PRO A 113 -21.53 -8.69 -15.17
N TYR A 114 -21.51 -8.63 -13.84
CA TYR A 114 -22.11 -7.55 -13.04
C TYR A 114 -21.17 -6.34 -12.84
N LEU A 115 -19.94 -6.35 -13.38
CA LEU A 115 -19.04 -5.20 -13.45
C LEU A 115 -18.64 -4.89 -14.91
N PRO A 116 -19.61 -4.61 -15.81
CA PRO A 116 -19.31 -4.40 -17.22
C PRO A 116 -18.77 -2.98 -17.48
N SER A 117 -18.01 -2.84 -18.58
CA SER A 117 -17.77 -1.52 -19.19
C SER A 117 -18.99 -1.10 -20.02
N ARG A 118 -19.65 0.00 -19.62
CA ARG A 118 -20.87 0.53 -20.26
C ARG A 118 -20.90 2.04 -20.21
N ASP A 119 -21.51 2.65 -21.23
CA ASP A 119 -21.73 4.10 -21.23
C ASP A 119 -22.61 4.51 -20.04
N ASP A 120 -22.29 5.66 -19.48
CA ASP A 120 -22.93 6.28 -18.32
C ASP A 120 -23.28 7.73 -18.66
N ASP A 121 -24.45 7.87 -19.27
CA ASP A 121 -25.12 9.11 -19.61
C ASP A 121 -25.46 9.96 -18.39
N ALA A 122 -25.61 9.34 -17.21
CA ALA A 122 -25.94 10.06 -15.99
C ALA A 122 -24.78 10.94 -15.53
N CYS A 123 -23.53 10.47 -15.54
CA CYS A 123 -22.40 11.35 -15.23
C CYS A 123 -21.92 12.18 -16.42
N GLY A 124 -22.23 11.77 -17.66
CA GLY A 124 -22.00 12.55 -18.88
C GLY A 124 -20.55 13.01 -19.09
N GLY A 125 -19.56 12.27 -18.56
CA GLY A 125 -18.15 12.64 -18.64
C GLY A 125 -17.66 13.59 -17.53
N ALA A 126 -18.53 14.06 -16.63
CA ALA A 126 -18.15 15.01 -15.59
C ALA A 126 -17.35 14.34 -14.44
N PRO A 127 -16.47 15.08 -13.74
CA PRO A 127 -16.00 16.41 -14.09
C PRO A 127 -14.97 16.36 -15.22
N ALA A 128 -14.98 17.35 -16.10
CA ALA A 128 -13.82 17.65 -16.92
C ALA A 128 -12.71 18.25 -16.05
N TRP A 129 -11.47 17.94 -16.37
CA TRP A 129 -10.30 18.47 -15.67
C TRP A 129 -9.13 18.64 -16.62
N ALA A 130 -8.26 19.59 -16.32
CA ALA A 130 -6.99 19.75 -16.98
C ALA A 130 -5.91 20.03 -15.95
N ALA A 131 -4.70 19.57 -16.24
CA ALA A 131 -3.52 19.85 -15.43
C ALA A 131 -2.31 20.00 -16.35
N GLN A 132 -1.40 20.86 -15.94
CA GLN A 132 -0.09 20.96 -16.56
C GLN A 132 0.93 20.50 -15.52
N ILE A 133 1.79 19.58 -15.90
CA ILE A 133 2.83 19.02 -15.03
C ILE A 133 4.17 19.28 -15.71
N PRO A 134 5.08 20.05 -15.09
CA PRO A 134 6.44 20.20 -15.57
C PRO A 134 7.13 18.85 -15.80
N GLU A 135 8.00 18.73 -16.80
CA GLU A 135 8.74 17.51 -17.13
C GLU A 135 9.55 17.02 -15.91
N GLU A 136 10.13 17.95 -15.15
CA GLU A 136 10.87 17.67 -13.91
C GLU A 136 10.00 17.08 -12.79
N ASP A 137 8.78 17.58 -12.64
CA ASP A 137 7.81 17.10 -11.64
C ASP A 137 7.28 15.72 -12.03
N LEU A 138 7.01 15.52 -13.33
CA LEU A 138 6.59 14.23 -13.86
C LEU A 138 7.70 13.19 -13.71
N LEU A 139 8.94 13.57 -14.00
CA LEU A 139 10.13 12.75 -13.76
C LEU A 139 10.30 12.45 -12.27
N ARG A 140 10.08 13.41 -11.37
CA ARG A 140 10.12 13.20 -9.92
C ARG A 140 9.08 12.18 -9.48
N ALA A 141 7.83 12.29 -9.96
CA ALA A 141 6.76 11.35 -9.65
C ALA A 141 7.04 9.93 -10.17
N LEU A 142 7.55 9.82 -11.41
CA LEU A 142 7.93 8.55 -12.00
C LEU A 142 9.11 7.90 -11.24
N ARG A 143 10.13 8.68 -10.87
CA ARG A 143 11.26 8.20 -10.06
C ARG A 143 10.84 7.76 -8.65
N ALA A 144 9.97 8.51 -7.99
CA ALA A 144 9.39 8.13 -6.71
C ALA A 144 8.60 6.81 -6.80
N SER A 145 8.12 6.46 -8.01
CA SER A 145 7.42 5.21 -8.30
C SER A 145 8.33 4.10 -8.86
N GLY A 146 9.65 4.29 -8.81
CA GLY A 146 10.64 3.27 -9.17
C GLY A 146 11.18 3.32 -10.60
N PHE A 147 10.84 4.33 -11.41
CA PHE A 147 11.41 4.50 -12.74
C PHE A 147 12.83 5.07 -12.67
N ARG A 148 13.73 4.59 -13.53
CA ARG A 148 15.15 4.97 -13.56
C ARG A 148 15.48 5.69 -14.84
N GLY A 149 16.33 6.70 -14.79
CA GLY A 149 16.79 7.45 -15.95
C GLY A 149 16.94 8.91 -15.62
N GLU A 150 17.93 9.57 -16.24
CA GLU A 150 18.32 10.93 -15.91
C GLU A 150 17.37 12.00 -16.47
N ARG A 151 16.72 11.68 -17.60
CA ARG A 151 15.89 12.62 -18.34
C ARG A 151 14.68 11.92 -18.95
N LEU A 152 13.52 12.55 -18.81
CA LEU A 152 12.28 12.14 -19.47
C LEU A 152 12.22 12.74 -20.88
N ARG A 153 12.58 11.98 -21.90
CA ARG A 153 12.67 12.50 -23.28
C ARG A 153 11.28 12.79 -23.86
N ASP A 154 10.37 11.83 -23.71
CA ASP A 154 9.02 11.91 -24.23
C ASP A 154 8.05 11.09 -23.38
N VAL A 155 6.78 11.49 -23.36
CA VAL A 155 5.67 10.69 -22.83
C VAL A 155 4.56 10.65 -23.84
N ARG A 156 4.20 9.45 -24.28
CA ARG A 156 3.13 9.25 -25.25
C ARG A 156 2.20 8.11 -24.88
N ILE A 157 0.94 8.27 -25.22
CA ILE A 157 -0.08 7.22 -25.09
C ILE A 157 0.19 6.18 -26.17
N VAL A 158 0.32 4.91 -25.76
CA VAL A 158 0.58 3.77 -26.65
C VAL A 158 -0.72 3.05 -26.99
N SER A 159 -1.59 2.88 -26.00
CA SER A 159 -2.86 2.20 -26.21
C SER A 159 -3.93 2.67 -25.22
N ARG A 160 -5.19 2.48 -25.64
CA ARG A 160 -6.39 2.67 -24.82
C ARG A 160 -7.12 1.33 -24.69
N ASN A 161 -7.85 1.16 -23.59
CA ASN A 161 -8.72 -0.01 -23.40
C ASN A 161 -10.11 0.23 -24.03
N GLY A 162 -11.00 -0.74 -23.90
CA GLY A 162 -12.36 -0.69 -24.47
C GLY A 162 -13.25 0.43 -23.92
N SER A 163 -12.90 1.04 -22.77
CA SER A 163 -13.61 2.22 -22.26
C SER A 163 -13.05 3.56 -22.78
N GLY A 164 -11.94 3.52 -23.52
CA GLY A 164 -11.21 4.71 -23.98
C GLY A 164 -10.19 5.25 -22.97
N ARG A 165 -10.08 4.64 -21.78
CA ARG A 165 -9.04 4.98 -20.80
C ARG A 165 -7.65 4.60 -21.29
N VAL A 166 -6.65 5.38 -20.89
CA VAL A 166 -5.24 5.13 -21.22
C VAL A 166 -4.80 3.83 -20.54
N ALA A 167 -4.57 2.80 -21.36
CA ALA A 167 -4.12 1.50 -20.88
C ALA A 167 -2.61 1.50 -20.68
N ARG A 168 -1.87 2.15 -21.59
CA ARG A 168 -0.40 2.14 -21.58
C ARG A 168 0.17 3.42 -22.15
N LEU A 169 1.21 3.93 -21.50
CA LEU A 169 2.07 5.00 -21.96
C LEU A 169 3.49 4.49 -22.14
N ARG A 170 4.23 5.15 -23.04
CA ARG A 170 5.67 5.06 -23.13
C ARG A 170 6.28 6.29 -22.48
N VAL A 171 7.25 6.09 -21.59
CA VAL A 171 8.05 7.13 -20.91
C VAL A 171 9.50 7.02 -21.39
N GLU A 172 9.81 7.64 -22.52
CA GLU A 172 11.11 7.49 -23.16
C GLU A 172 12.25 8.08 -22.33
N GLY A 173 13.35 7.34 -22.24
CA GLY A 173 14.49 7.73 -21.42
C GLY A 173 14.41 7.21 -19.98
N LEU A 174 13.30 6.54 -19.61
CA LEU A 174 13.17 5.86 -18.34
C LEU A 174 13.13 4.34 -18.49
N GLN A 175 13.48 3.63 -17.42
CA GLN A 175 13.37 2.18 -17.28
C GLN A 175 12.55 1.83 -16.03
N PRO A 176 11.46 1.05 -16.15
CA PRO A 176 10.91 0.55 -17.41
C PRO A 176 10.41 1.67 -18.34
N GLU A 177 10.42 1.45 -19.65
CA GLU A 177 9.94 2.45 -20.62
C GLU A 177 8.41 2.54 -20.70
N GLN A 178 7.68 1.71 -19.96
CA GLN A 178 6.22 1.62 -20.03
C GLN A 178 5.59 1.75 -18.67
N ILE A 179 4.43 2.40 -18.64
CA ILE A 179 3.60 2.57 -17.45
C ILE A 179 2.12 2.50 -17.85
N SER A 180 1.25 1.96 -16.99
CA SER A 180 -0.19 2.04 -17.22
C SER A 180 -0.72 3.45 -16.91
N GLY A 181 -1.87 3.83 -17.49
CA GLY A 181 -2.49 5.12 -17.15
C GLY A 181 -2.90 5.20 -15.68
N GLN A 182 -3.26 4.07 -15.08
CA GLN A 182 -3.61 3.96 -13.66
C GLN A 182 -2.38 4.13 -12.76
N ASP A 183 -1.25 3.49 -13.10
CA ASP A 183 -0.02 3.62 -12.33
C ASP A 183 0.56 5.03 -12.43
N LEU A 184 0.47 5.68 -13.60
CA LEU A 184 0.86 7.08 -13.76
C LEU A 184 0.02 8.00 -12.86
N ARG A 185 -1.29 7.77 -12.80
CA ARG A 185 -2.20 8.49 -11.90
C ARG A 185 -1.79 8.30 -10.44
N VAL A 186 -1.46 7.08 -10.02
CA VAL A 186 -1.03 6.79 -8.65
C VAL A 186 0.32 7.43 -8.34
N ALA A 187 1.28 7.34 -9.26
CA ALA A 187 2.60 7.95 -9.15
C ALA A 187 2.50 9.47 -8.91
N VAL A 188 1.78 10.15 -9.80
CA VAL A 188 1.52 11.60 -9.67
C VAL A 188 0.69 11.90 -8.42
N GLY A 189 -0.32 11.08 -8.10
CA GLY A 189 -1.19 11.27 -6.95
C GLY A 189 -0.44 11.23 -5.61
N ARG A 190 0.51 10.30 -5.46
CA ARG A 190 1.31 10.15 -4.24
C ARG A 190 2.40 11.22 -4.11
N THR A 191 3.01 11.64 -5.21
CA THR A 191 4.14 12.58 -5.17
C THR A 191 3.73 14.05 -5.29
N LEU A 192 2.72 14.35 -6.11
CA LEU A 192 2.31 15.72 -6.45
C LEU A 192 0.88 16.04 -5.98
N GLY A 193 0.07 15.01 -5.73
CA GLY A 193 -1.31 15.12 -5.25
C GLY A 193 -2.35 14.70 -6.28
N TRP A 194 -3.47 14.17 -5.78
CA TRP A 194 -4.55 13.57 -6.58
C TRP A 194 -5.34 14.55 -7.47
N GLN A 195 -5.11 15.86 -7.32
CA GLN A 195 -5.71 16.91 -8.13
C GLN A 195 -5.17 16.97 -9.57
N HIS A 196 -3.94 16.50 -9.82
CA HIS A 196 -3.27 16.63 -11.11
C HIS A 196 -3.77 15.63 -12.15
N ILE A 197 -3.84 14.34 -11.81
CA ILE A 197 -4.37 13.30 -12.69
C ILE A 197 -5.52 12.59 -11.96
N LYS A 198 -6.75 12.96 -12.29
CA LYS A 198 -7.95 12.50 -11.56
C LYS A 198 -8.47 11.14 -12.04
N SER A 199 -8.12 10.72 -13.25
CA SER A 199 -8.49 9.41 -13.80
C SER A 199 -7.47 8.99 -14.86
N SER A 200 -7.58 7.76 -15.37
CA SER A 200 -6.87 7.31 -16.58
C SER A 200 -7.58 7.71 -17.88
N ALA A 201 -8.73 8.40 -17.81
CA ALA A 201 -9.47 8.91 -18.97
C ALA A 201 -8.97 10.31 -19.34
N PHE A 202 -7.79 10.38 -19.96
CA PHE A 202 -7.18 11.65 -20.39
C PHE A 202 -6.56 11.58 -21.78
N GLU A 203 -6.39 12.77 -22.34
CA GLU A 203 -5.48 13.11 -23.42
C GLU A 203 -4.20 13.72 -22.86
N LEU A 204 -3.10 13.51 -23.57
CA LEU A 204 -1.76 13.98 -23.19
C LEU A 204 -1.12 14.73 -24.36
N ARG A 205 -0.59 15.93 -24.08
CA ARG A 205 0.20 16.69 -25.06
C ARG A 205 1.44 17.28 -24.40
N LYS A 206 2.59 17.19 -25.06
CA LYS A 206 3.79 17.93 -24.65
C LYS A 206 3.62 19.42 -25.03
N GLN A 207 3.95 20.33 -24.12
CA GLN A 207 3.91 21.77 -24.31
C GLN A 207 5.18 22.37 -23.70
N GLY A 208 6.19 22.61 -24.55
CA GLY A 208 7.51 23.05 -24.10
C GLY A 208 8.15 22.00 -23.19
N ASP A 209 8.49 22.42 -21.97
CA ASP A 209 9.07 21.64 -20.87
C ASP A 209 8.01 21.05 -19.92
N ALA A 210 6.75 20.99 -20.33
CA ALA A 210 5.67 20.44 -19.53
C ALA A 210 4.76 19.49 -20.34
N TYR A 211 3.96 18.71 -19.62
CA TYR A 211 2.91 17.86 -20.17
C TYR A 211 1.55 18.35 -19.73
N ARG A 212 0.69 18.64 -20.72
CA ARG A 212 -0.71 19.01 -20.48
C ARG A 212 -1.58 17.77 -20.57
N PHE A 213 -2.26 17.50 -19.46
CA PHE A 213 -3.29 16.48 -19.33
C PHE A 213 -4.67 17.14 -19.45
N SER A 214 -5.58 16.51 -20.17
CA SER A 214 -6.98 16.93 -20.25
C SER A 214 -7.85 15.69 -20.20
N GLY A 215 -8.69 15.58 -19.19
CA GLY A 215 -9.42 14.35 -18.93
C GLY A 215 -10.77 14.56 -18.28
N HIS A 216 -11.40 13.44 -17.98
CA HIS A 216 -12.77 13.33 -17.54
C HIS A 216 -12.88 12.37 -16.36
N GLY A 217 -13.90 12.54 -15.53
CA GLY A 217 -14.15 11.66 -14.38
C GLY A 217 -13.10 11.73 -13.26
N SER A 218 -13.26 10.85 -12.27
CA SER A 218 -12.38 10.78 -11.10
C SER A 218 -12.38 9.38 -10.50
N GLY A 219 -11.21 8.75 -10.41
CA GLY A 219 -11.04 7.38 -9.93
C GLY A 219 -10.89 6.33 -11.05
N HIS A 220 -10.99 5.07 -10.64
CA HIS A 220 -10.68 3.92 -11.49
C HIS A 220 -11.77 3.60 -12.51
N GLY A 221 -13.03 4.00 -12.26
CA GLY A 221 -14.13 3.81 -13.22
C GLY A 221 -14.86 2.47 -13.15
N VAL A 222 -14.48 1.57 -12.24
CA VAL A 222 -15.10 0.24 -12.08
C VAL A 222 -16.30 0.31 -11.13
N GLY A 223 -17.40 -0.32 -11.53
CA GLY A 223 -18.62 -0.44 -10.72
C GLY A 223 -19.46 0.83 -10.64
N MET A 224 -19.97 1.16 -9.46
CA MET A 224 -20.93 2.25 -9.30
C MET A 224 -20.27 3.63 -9.42
N CYS A 225 -20.80 4.49 -10.30
CA CYS A 225 -20.39 5.88 -10.42
C CYS A 225 -21.15 6.74 -9.39
N VAL A 226 -20.44 7.35 -8.43
CA VAL A 226 -21.08 8.14 -7.35
C VAL A 226 -21.79 9.37 -7.92
N ILE A 227 -21.13 10.15 -8.79
CA ILE A 227 -21.75 11.31 -9.44
C ILE A 227 -22.94 10.90 -10.32
N GLY A 228 -22.80 9.82 -11.10
CA GLY A 228 -23.89 9.32 -11.93
C GLY A 228 -25.08 8.85 -11.09
N SER A 229 -24.83 8.19 -9.95
CA SER A 229 -25.88 7.79 -9.00
C SER A 229 -26.61 8.99 -8.39
N ALA A 230 -25.87 10.04 -8.02
CA ALA A 230 -26.46 11.28 -7.52
C ALA A 230 -27.36 11.96 -8.56
N LYS A 231 -26.94 11.97 -9.83
CA LYS A 231 -27.74 12.52 -10.93
C LYS A 231 -28.98 11.69 -11.23
N LEU A 232 -28.87 10.36 -11.27
CA LEU A 232 -30.05 9.48 -11.42
C LEU A 232 -31.05 9.69 -10.29
N ALA A 233 -30.59 9.81 -9.05
CA ALA A 233 -31.47 10.11 -7.92
C ALA A 233 -32.13 11.49 -8.07
N ALA A 234 -31.40 12.49 -8.56
CA ALA A 234 -31.95 13.80 -8.85
C ALA A 234 -33.02 13.78 -9.96
N ASP A 235 -32.90 12.86 -10.91
CA ASP A 235 -33.88 12.58 -11.94
C ASP A 235 -35.02 11.64 -11.45
N GLY A 236 -35.14 11.44 -10.13
CA GLY A 236 -36.23 10.71 -9.49
C GLY A 236 -36.08 9.18 -9.49
N LYS A 237 -34.90 8.64 -9.84
CA LYS A 237 -34.65 7.20 -9.78
C LYS A 237 -34.41 6.75 -8.34
N ASP A 238 -34.96 5.59 -7.99
CA ASP A 238 -34.75 4.97 -6.67
C ASP A 238 -33.42 4.20 -6.60
N ALA A 239 -33.09 3.73 -5.40
CA ALA A 239 -31.86 3.00 -5.14
C ALA A 239 -31.79 1.66 -5.91
N ASP A 240 -32.93 0.99 -6.10
CA ASP A 240 -32.99 -0.31 -6.76
C ASP A 240 -32.70 -0.17 -8.26
N TYR A 241 -33.23 0.88 -8.90
CA TYR A 241 -32.89 1.26 -10.27
C TYR A 241 -31.40 1.60 -10.40
N ILE A 242 -30.86 2.44 -9.50
CA ILE A 242 -29.45 2.85 -9.53
C ILE A 242 -28.54 1.62 -9.43
N LEU A 243 -28.80 0.74 -8.46
CA LEU A 243 -28.02 -0.48 -8.27
C LEU A 243 -28.15 -1.44 -9.46
N GLY A 244 -29.35 -1.60 -10.03
CA GLY A 244 -29.56 -2.41 -11.23
C GLY A 244 -28.83 -1.88 -12.47
N ARG A 245 -28.64 -0.55 -12.56
CA ARG A 245 -27.89 0.10 -13.64
C ARG A 245 -26.39 -0.19 -13.57
N TYR A 246 -25.80 -0.12 -12.38
CA TYR A 246 -24.35 -0.28 -12.17
C TYR A 246 -23.91 -1.72 -11.88
N PHE A 247 -24.80 -2.56 -11.35
CA PHE A 247 -24.51 -3.96 -11.01
C PHE A 247 -25.56 -4.91 -11.61
N PRO A 248 -25.64 -5.01 -12.96
CA PRO A 248 -26.68 -5.78 -13.62
C PRO A 248 -26.63 -7.25 -13.19
N GLY A 249 -27.80 -7.79 -12.82
CA GLY A 249 -27.95 -9.19 -12.43
C GLY A 249 -27.64 -9.51 -10.97
N LEU A 250 -27.14 -8.55 -10.18
CA LEU A 250 -27.06 -8.73 -8.73
C LEU A 250 -28.44 -8.55 -8.08
N LYS A 251 -28.69 -9.32 -7.02
CA LYS A 251 -29.93 -9.21 -6.24
C LYS A 251 -29.68 -8.43 -4.96
N ILE A 252 -30.54 -7.46 -4.66
CA ILE A 252 -30.54 -6.81 -3.36
C ILE A 252 -31.25 -7.72 -2.38
N SER A 253 -30.59 -8.07 -1.28
CA SER A 253 -31.16 -8.93 -0.26
C SER A 253 -30.72 -8.50 1.14
N ARG A 254 -31.49 -8.91 2.14
CA ARG A 254 -31.15 -8.84 3.56
C ARG A 254 -30.82 -10.25 4.05
N PRO A 255 -29.63 -10.79 3.75
CA PRO A 255 -29.22 -12.06 4.34
C PRO A 255 -29.20 -11.95 5.87
N ASN A 256 -29.35 -13.08 6.58
CA ASN A 256 -29.16 -13.17 8.03
C ASN A 256 -27.67 -12.97 8.39
N ILE A 257 -27.15 -11.79 8.10
CA ILE A 257 -25.87 -11.30 8.61
C ILE A 257 -26.24 -10.65 9.93
N THR A 258 -25.94 -11.35 11.04
CA THR A 258 -26.27 -10.88 12.39
C THR A 258 -25.86 -9.42 12.55
N SER A 259 -26.75 -8.59 13.11
CA SER A 259 -26.56 -7.15 13.39
C SER A 259 -25.35 -6.81 14.29
N ARG A 260 -24.60 -7.83 14.73
CA ARG A 260 -23.36 -7.76 15.49
C ARG A 260 -22.11 -7.85 14.60
N THR A 261 -22.25 -7.62 13.29
CA THR A 261 -21.09 -7.60 12.39
C THR A 261 -20.30 -6.34 12.66
N GLU A 262 -19.17 -6.51 13.33
CA GLU A 262 -18.20 -5.47 13.58
C GLU A 262 -17.18 -5.42 12.44
N VAL A 263 -16.81 -4.21 12.04
CA VAL A 263 -15.74 -3.97 11.06
C VAL A 263 -14.60 -3.26 11.77
N GLY A 264 -13.42 -3.86 11.73
CA GLY A 264 -12.19 -3.24 12.21
C GLY A 264 -11.64 -2.25 11.20
N VAL A 265 -11.53 -0.97 11.58
CA VAL A 265 -11.15 0.12 10.66
C VAL A 265 -9.99 0.93 11.21
N LYS A 266 -8.99 1.25 10.38
CA LYS A 266 -7.94 2.22 10.70
C LYS A 266 -8.28 3.58 10.07
N SER A 267 -8.35 4.65 10.87
CA SER A 267 -8.65 6.03 10.43
C SER A 267 -7.38 6.89 10.49
N GLY A 268 -7.16 7.76 9.49
CA GLY A 268 -6.09 8.75 9.41
C GLY A 268 -6.49 10.10 10.02
N SER A 269 -5.88 10.37 11.18
CA SER A 269 -5.66 11.64 11.90
C SER A 269 -6.84 12.44 12.50
N SER A 270 -6.67 12.78 13.78
CA SER A 270 -7.01 14.10 14.33
C SER A 270 -5.81 14.62 15.13
N GLN A 271 -5.33 15.82 14.80
CA GLN A 271 -4.39 16.58 15.63
C GLN A 271 -5.07 17.05 16.91
N ALA A 272 -4.45 16.83 18.09
CA ALA A 272 -4.57 17.71 19.25
C ALA A 272 -3.53 17.37 20.35
N GLU A 273 -2.67 18.35 20.61
CA GLU A 273 -1.97 18.75 21.83
C GLU A 273 -1.21 17.75 22.73
N VAL A 274 0.08 18.09 22.87
CA VAL A 274 1.05 17.60 23.83
C VAL A 274 0.58 17.83 25.27
N ARG A 275 0.49 16.75 26.05
CA ARG A 275 0.72 16.80 27.50
C ARG A 275 1.74 15.74 27.90
N LEU A 276 2.88 16.23 28.36
CA LEU A 276 3.88 15.47 29.10
C LEU A 276 3.28 15.06 30.43
N GLU A 277 3.11 13.76 30.66
CA GLU A 277 3.07 13.23 32.03
C GLU A 277 4.02 12.04 32.16
N SER A 278 4.92 12.23 33.13
CA SER A 278 5.93 11.32 33.62
C SER A 278 5.34 10.21 34.49
N GLY A 279 5.81 8.97 34.33
CA GLY A 279 5.81 8.02 35.45
C GLY A 279 5.85 6.53 35.10
N SER A 280 7.06 5.98 35.09
CA SER A 280 7.51 4.70 35.70
C SER A 280 8.24 3.74 34.73
N SER A 281 9.52 3.52 35.03
CA SER A 281 10.43 2.63 34.31
C SER A 281 10.18 1.14 34.63
N PRO A 282 10.26 0.25 33.64
CA PRO A 282 10.79 -1.09 33.82
C PRO A 282 12.31 -1.10 33.57
N THR A 283 13.03 -1.95 34.29
CA THR A 283 14.49 -2.19 34.25
C THR A 283 15.00 -2.85 32.95
N SER A 284 14.33 -2.67 31.82
CA SER A 284 14.77 -3.18 30.52
C SER A 284 15.54 -2.11 29.75
N ASN A 285 16.82 -2.34 29.45
CA ASN A 285 17.63 -1.46 28.59
C ASN A 285 17.23 -1.48 27.09
N VAL A 286 16.05 -2.03 26.79
CA VAL A 286 15.43 -1.99 25.46
C VAL A 286 14.33 -0.95 25.49
N TRP A 287 14.47 0.07 24.64
CA TRP A 287 13.51 1.16 24.48
C TRP A 287 12.78 0.95 23.18
N VAL A 288 11.46 0.81 23.24
CA VAL A 288 10.64 0.62 22.04
C VAL A 288 9.72 1.83 21.90
N SER A 289 9.95 2.63 20.87
CA SER A 289 9.09 3.73 20.45
C SER A 289 8.13 3.20 19.40
N LEU A 290 6.84 3.25 19.74
CA LEU A 290 5.72 2.80 18.92
C LEU A 290 4.78 4.00 18.68
N PRO A 291 4.10 4.06 17.53
CA PRO A 291 2.94 4.93 17.36
C PRO A 291 1.86 4.61 18.41
N ASP A 292 1.01 5.59 18.75
CA ASP A 292 0.00 5.45 19.81
C ASP A 292 -0.93 4.24 19.64
N ASP A 293 -1.27 3.91 18.39
CA ASP A 293 -2.08 2.75 18.02
C ASP A 293 -1.42 1.38 18.35
N ASP A 294 -0.10 1.35 18.57
CA ASP A 294 0.71 0.14 18.69
C ASP A 294 1.33 -0.05 20.09
N VAL A 295 1.12 0.87 21.05
CA VAL A 295 1.75 0.84 22.39
C VAL A 295 1.48 -0.46 23.15
N GLY A 296 0.34 -1.10 22.92
CA GLY A 296 0.00 -2.41 23.52
C GLY A 296 0.96 -3.55 23.15
N GLU A 297 1.75 -3.39 22.08
CA GLU A 297 2.73 -4.37 21.60
C GLU A 297 4.12 -4.20 22.22
N GLN A 298 4.32 -3.15 23.02
CA GLN A 298 5.61 -2.79 23.60
C GLN A 298 6.24 -3.93 24.40
N ALA A 299 5.47 -4.63 25.24
CA ALA A 299 5.97 -5.74 26.04
C ALA A 299 6.41 -6.94 25.18
N THR A 300 5.62 -7.28 24.16
CA THR A 300 5.91 -8.38 23.21
C THR A 300 7.19 -8.10 22.44
N ILE A 301 7.30 -6.91 21.85
CA ILE A 301 8.47 -6.49 21.05
C ILE A 301 9.71 -6.40 21.94
N THR A 302 9.57 -5.90 23.16
CA THR A 302 10.67 -5.83 24.13
C THR A 302 11.19 -7.23 24.47
N THR A 303 10.29 -8.17 24.76
CA THR A 303 10.64 -9.57 25.05
C THR A 303 11.31 -10.25 23.86
N GLN A 304 10.76 -10.08 22.67
CA GLN A 304 11.29 -10.62 21.42
C GLN A 304 12.69 -10.06 21.12
N THR A 305 12.88 -8.74 21.28
CA THR A 305 14.16 -8.07 21.08
C THR A 305 15.21 -8.56 22.07
N LEU A 306 14.87 -8.69 23.36
CA LEU A 306 15.78 -9.21 24.39
C LEU A 306 16.24 -10.63 24.06
N LYS A 307 15.30 -11.50 23.68
CA LYS A 307 15.60 -12.87 23.28
C LYS A 307 16.54 -12.90 22.07
N ALA A 308 16.20 -12.17 21.01
CA ALA A 308 17.03 -12.08 19.79
C ALA A 308 18.44 -11.54 20.11
N ARG A 309 18.53 -10.49 20.93
CA ARG A 309 19.79 -9.88 21.35
C ARG A 309 20.70 -10.89 22.04
N ASP A 310 20.17 -11.61 23.03
CA ASP A 310 20.99 -12.50 23.85
C ASP A 310 21.41 -13.77 23.07
N GLU A 311 20.54 -14.27 22.19
CA GLU A 311 20.88 -15.37 21.28
C GLU A 311 21.97 -14.98 20.27
N LEU A 312 21.86 -13.80 19.65
CA LEU A 312 22.86 -13.31 18.70
C LEU A 312 24.19 -13.03 19.38
N ALA A 313 24.22 -12.44 20.58
CA ALA A 313 25.44 -12.19 21.32
C ALA A 313 26.21 -13.49 21.63
N ARG A 314 25.50 -14.55 22.04
CA ARG A 314 26.10 -15.89 22.22
C ARG A 314 26.62 -16.45 20.91
N THR A 315 25.85 -16.34 19.82
CA THR A 315 26.21 -16.87 18.49
C THR A 315 27.45 -16.18 17.91
N LEU A 316 27.54 -14.86 18.07
CA LEU A 316 28.64 -14.04 17.57
C LEU A 316 29.87 -14.07 18.48
N GLY A 317 29.72 -14.51 19.74
CA GLY A 317 30.78 -14.47 20.74
C GLY A 317 31.18 -13.04 21.11
N VAL A 318 30.19 -12.15 21.26
CA VAL A 318 30.37 -10.74 21.62
C VAL A 318 29.47 -10.37 22.80
N ALA A 319 29.81 -9.29 23.51
CA ALA A 319 28.94 -8.78 24.56
C ALA A 319 27.63 -8.23 23.96
N PRO A 320 26.46 -8.48 24.58
CA PRO A 320 25.21 -7.89 24.10
C PRO A 320 25.25 -6.35 24.27
N PRO A 321 24.64 -5.59 23.35
CA PRO A 321 24.58 -4.14 23.46
C PRO A 321 23.86 -3.73 24.75
N ALA A 322 24.50 -2.80 25.49
CA ALA A 322 24.01 -2.34 26.79
C ALA A 322 22.66 -1.62 26.69
N ARG A 323 22.37 -0.97 25.56
CA ARG A 323 21.11 -0.31 25.23
C ARG A 323 20.70 -0.64 23.79
N VAL A 324 19.42 -0.94 23.59
CA VAL A 324 18.83 -1.08 22.25
C VAL A 324 17.62 -0.17 22.15
N THR A 325 17.57 0.69 21.15
CA THR A 325 16.41 1.54 20.88
C THR A 325 15.78 1.12 19.56
N LEU A 326 14.50 0.78 19.58
CA LEU A 326 13.69 0.47 18.39
C LEU A 326 12.70 1.60 18.18
N ARG A 327 12.60 2.09 16.95
CA ARG A 327 11.63 3.10 16.53
C ARG A 327 10.81 2.56 15.37
N PHE A 328 9.56 2.25 15.64
CA PHE A 328 8.59 1.92 14.61
C PHE A 328 7.96 3.21 14.11
N HIS A 329 8.04 3.43 12.80
CA HIS A 329 7.49 4.64 12.19
C HIS A 329 5.98 4.49 11.96
N PRO A 330 5.17 5.55 12.12
CA PRO A 330 3.72 5.47 11.95
C PRO A 330 3.29 5.11 10.53
N THR A 331 4.06 5.58 9.54
CA THR A 331 3.86 5.32 8.12
C THR A 331 5.16 4.91 7.44
N THR A 332 5.05 4.26 6.28
CA THR A 332 6.20 3.98 5.42
C THR A 332 6.91 5.27 5.01
N ASP A 333 6.17 6.34 4.72
CA ASP A 333 6.75 7.64 4.37
C ASP A 333 7.54 8.27 5.53
N ASP A 334 7.08 8.10 6.78
CA ASP A 334 7.82 8.56 7.97
C ASP A 334 9.15 7.81 8.11
N TYR A 335 9.14 6.49 7.87
CA TYR A 335 10.35 5.68 7.84
C TYR A 335 11.31 6.14 6.74
N GLU A 336 10.82 6.33 5.51
CA GLU A 336 11.66 6.79 4.39
C GLU A 336 12.27 8.17 4.67
N ARG A 337 11.48 9.11 5.20
CA ARG A 337 11.98 10.45 5.57
C ARG A 337 13.03 10.39 6.69
N ALA A 338 12.81 9.56 7.69
CA ALA A 338 13.68 9.49 8.86
C ALA A 338 14.99 8.73 8.58
N THR A 339 15.01 7.84 7.58
CA THR A 339 16.14 6.93 7.33
C THR A 339 16.84 7.17 5.99
N GLY A 340 16.18 7.85 5.06
CA GLY A 340 16.62 7.96 3.67
C GLY A 340 16.60 6.62 2.91
N GLN A 341 16.06 5.56 3.51
CA GLN A 341 15.91 4.25 2.87
C GLN A 341 14.61 4.17 2.07
N ALA A 342 14.57 3.27 1.09
CA ALA A 342 13.39 3.07 0.25
C ALA A 342 12.32 2.21 0.94
N TRP A 343 11.04 2.39 0.60
CA TRP A 343 9.87 1.74 1.22
C TRP A 343 9.89 0.20 1.24
N PHE A 344 10.73 -0.40 0.41
CA PHE A 344 10.90 -1.86 0.31
C PHE A 344 12.00 -2.41 1.23
N THR A 345 12.81 -1.57 1.89
CA THR A 345 13.62 -1.99 3.04
C THR A 345 12.74 -2.10 4.27
N SER A 346 13.15 -2.91 5.26
CA SER A 346 12.34 -3.21 6.44
C SER A 346 12.88 -2.58 7.72
N GLY A 347 14.18 -2.32 7.77
CA GLY A 347 14.88 -1.72 8.90
C GLY A 347 16.08 -0.91 8.44
N ALA A 348 16.58 -0.04 9.32
CA ALA A 348 17.80 0.72 9.14
C ALA A 348 18.37 1.16 10.50
N ILE A 349 19.67 1.37 10.58
CA ILE A 349 20.28 2.00 11.77
C ILE A 349 20.51 3.49 11.50
N VAL A 350 19.92 4.33 12.33
CA VAL A 350 20.12 5.79 12.31
C VAL A 350 20.46 6.24 13.72
N ASN A 351 21.58 6.94 13.90
CA ASN A 351 22.04 7.43 15.22
C ASN A 351 22.06 6.35 16.31
N ASN A 352 22.45 5.12 15.95
CA ASN A 352 22.47 3.95 16.85
C ASN A 352 21.08 3.51 17.36
N GLU A 353 20.01 3.92 16.68
CA GLU A 353 18.63 3.43 16.86
C GLU A 353 18.23 2.55 15.67
N LEU A 354 17.47 1.49 15.94
CA LEU A 354 16.87 0.62 14.94
C LEU A 354 15.57 1.28 14.46
N HIS A 355 15.61 1.90 13.30
CA HIS A 355 14.44 2.47 12.64
C HIS A 355 13.77 1.39 11.81
N LEU A 356 12.49 1.18 12.02
CA LEU A 356 11.73 0.08 11.47
C LEU A 356 10.49 0.62 10.75
N LEU A 357 10.11 -0.03 9.65
CA LEU A 357 8.81 0.21 9.01
C LEU A 357 7.67 0.11 10.03
N PRO A 358 6.47 0.61 9.71
CA PRO A 358 5.32 0.44 10.58
C PRO A 358 5.17 -1.01 11.03
N LEU A 359 4.92 -1.21 12.34
CA LEU A 359 4.86 -2.55 12.94
C LEU A 359 3.90 -3.47 12.18
N ALA A 360 2.76 -2.93 11.75
CA ALA A 360 1.79 -3.62 10.91
C ALA A 360 2.40 -4.14 9.60
N VAL A 361 3.14 -3.30 8.86
CA VAL A 361 3.80 -3.69 7.59
C VAL A 361 4.84 -4.79 7.81
N LEU A 362 5.59 -4.71 8.91
CA LEU A 362 6.57 -5.75 9.25
C LEU A 362 5.91 -7.08 9.63
N ARG A 363 4.72 -7.04 10.24
CA ARG A 363 3.94 -8.24 10.57
C ARG A 363 3.23 -8.83 9.36
N GLU A 364 2.62 -8.00 8.52
CA GLU A 364 1.95 -8.37 7.27
C GLU A 364 2.88 -9.15 6.35
N ARG A 365 4.11 -8.65 6.21
CA ARG A 365 5.16 -9.28 5.40
C ARG A 365 5.77 -10.51 6.07
N GLY A 366 5.47 -10.78 7.35
CA GLY A 366 6.06 -11.86 8.14
C GLY A 366 7.55 -11.65 8.44
N VAL A 367 7.97 -10.40 8.64
CA VAL A 367 9.39 -10.00 8.66
C VAL A 367 9.86 -9.38 9.96
N LEU A 368 8.97 -9.14 10.92
CA LEU A 368 9.32 -8.43 12.16
C LEU A 368 10.53 -9.03 12.91
N ASP A 369 10.50 -10.33 13.22
CA ASP A 369 11.60 -10.99 13.96
C ASP A 369 12.91 -10.91 13.19
N ARG A 370 12.84 -11.23 11.89
CA ARG A 370 14.01 -11.31 11.02
C ARG A 370 14.65 -9.94 10.83
N THR A 371 13.85 -8.87 10.70
CA THR A 371 14.35 -7.50 10.60
C THR A 371 15.00 -7.05 11.90
N ILE A 372 14.40 -7.32 13.07
CA ILE A 372 15.02 -6.99 14.36
C ILE A 372 16.36 -7.69 14.51
N ARG A 373 16.43 -9.00 14.19
CA ARG A 373 17.68 -9.77 14.21
C ARG A 373 18.72 -9.19 13.26
N HIS A 374 18.34 -8.90 12.02
CA HIS A 374 19.23 -8.34 11.00
C HIS A 374 19.90 -7.05 11.47
N GLU A 375 19.11 -6.09 11.97
CA GLU A 375 19.67 -4.82 12.47
C GLU A 375 20.49 -5.00 13.76
N LEU A 376 20.12 -5.94 14.64
CA LEU A 376 20.92 -6.26 15.83
C LEU A 376 22.30 -6.82 15.47
N VAL A 377 22.41 -7.63 14.41
CA VAL A 377 23.71 -8.11 13.93
C VAL A 377 24.57 -6.95 13.45
N HIS A 378 24.00 -5.99 12.71
CA HIS A 378 24.74 -4.79 12.31
C HIS A 378 25.28 -4.02 13.53
N VAL A 379 24.47 -3.81 14.57
CA VAL A 379 24.93 -3.17 15.83
C VAL A 379 26.05 -3.96 16.51
N MET A 380 25.89 -5.28 16.65
CA MET A 380 26.84 -6.14 17.37
C MET A 380 28.16 -6.35 16.63
N THR A 381 28.15 -6.23 15.31
CA THR A 381 29.32 -6.46 14.47
C THR A 381 30.03 -5.18 14.04
N ASP A 382 29.43 -4.00 14.24
CA ASP A 382 29.96 -2.70 13.75
C ASP A 382 31.41 -2.43 14.18
N ALA A 383 31.76 -2.70 15.45
CA ALA A 383 33.13 -2.53 15.95
C ALA A 383 34.18 -3.35 15.18
N THR A 384 33.76 -4.45 14.54
CA THR A 384 34.65 -5.34 13.78
C THR A 384 34.48 -5.17 12.26
N LEU A 385 33.24 -5.05 11.78
CA LEU A 385 32.88 -5.08 10.36
C LEU A 385 32.48 -3.70 9.79
N GLY A 386 32.31 -2.66 10.62
CA GLY A 386 31.74 -1.37 10.20
C GLY A 386 32.52 -0.69 9.07
N ARG A 387 33.83 -0.95 8.96
CA ARG A 387 34.73 -0.46 7.89
C ARG A 387 34.96 -1.46 6.75
N ARG A 388 34.33 -2.63 6.77
CA ARG A 388 34.39 -3.62 5.68
C ARG A 388 33.45 -3.22 4.55
N ALA A 389 33.64 -3.82 3.38
CA ALA A 389 32.74 -3.68 2.25
C ALA A 389 31.30 -4.03 2.66
N LEU A 390 30.32 -3.35 2.07
CA LEU A 390 28.94 -3.48 2.50
C LEU A 390 28.41 -4.90 2.32
N TRP A 391 28.89 -5.64 1.31
CA TRP A 391 28.52 -7.04 1.14
C TRP A 391 28.98 -7.93 2.30
N VAL A 392 30.09 -7.61 2.98
CA VAL A 392 30.54 -8.33 4.17
C VAL A 392 29.59 -8.07 5.33
N ARG A 393 29.19 -6.80 5.50
CA ARG A 393 28.29 -6.36 6.58
C ARG A 393 26.89 -6.92 6.40
N GLU A 394 26.29 -6.74 5.23
CA GLU A 394 24.97 -7.30 4.91
C GLU A 394 25.00 -8.84 4.86
N GLY A 395 26.08 -9.43 4.34
CA GLY A 395 26.26 -10.87 4.34
C GLY A 395 26.32 -11.48 5.74
N ALA A 396 27.02 -10.82 6.67
CA ALA A 396 27.03 -11.20 8.09
C ALA A 396 25.64 -11.07 8.72
N ALA A 397 24.96 -9.95 8.49
CA ALA A 397 23.62 -9.70 9.01
C ALA A 397 22.62 -10.77 8.57
N ILE A 398 22.58 -11.11 7.28
CA ILE A 398 21.70 -12.15 6.72
C ILE A 398 22.08 -13.54 7.28
N TYR A 399 23.38 -13.86 7.32
CA TYR A 399 23.88 -15.16 7.78
C TYR A 399 23.52 -15.43 9.25
N PHE A 400 23.79 -14.47 10.15
CA PHE A 400 23.56 -14.65 11.59
C PHE A 400 22.12 -14.38 12.02
N ALA A 401 21.36 -13.57 11.28
CA ALA A 401 19.92 -13.45 11.51
C ALA A 401 19.15 -14.76 11.17
N GLY A 402 19.78 -15.67 10.40
CA GLY A 402 19.28 -17.02 10.13
C GLY A 402 18.64 -17.21 8.75
N GLU A 403 19.05 -16.47 7.71
CA GLU A 403 18.47 -16.56 6.36
C GLU A 403 19.46 -17.03 5.28
N PRO A 404 19.01 -17.87 4.31
CA PRO A 404 19.16 -17.57 2.88
C PRO A 404 17.80 -17.12 2.28
N PRO A 405 17.77 -16.32 1.19
CA PRO A 405 16.55 -15.69 0.72
C PRO A 405 15.60 -16.69 0.03
N ILE A 406 14.29 -16.41 0.03
CA ILE A 406 13.33 -17.06 -0.89
C ILE A 406 12.62 -15.99 -1.76
N PRO A 407 12.75 -16.03 -3.10
CA PRO A 407 11.85 -15.37 -4.04
C PRO A 407 10.50 -16.08 -3.97
N GLY A 408 9.39 -15.34 -3.91
CA GLY A 408 8.11 -15.90 -3.46
C GLY A 408 7.67 -17.20 -4.17
N GLN A 409 7.92 -18.38 -3.57
CA GLN A 409 7.11 -19.62 -3.59
C GLN A 409 7.89 -20.85 -3.08
N PRO A 410 7.20 -21.91 -2.60
CA PRO A 410 7.83 -23.21 -2.32
C PRO A 410 8.28 -23.93 -3.62
N PRO A 411 9.20 -24.91 -3.56
CA PRO A 411 10.09 -25.22 -4.69
C PRO A 411 9.59 -26.35 -5.59
N GLN A 412 9.83 -26.29 -6.92
CA GLN A 412 10.21 -27.40 -7.80
C GLN A 412 10.92 -26.93 -9.11
N ARG A 413 12.19 -27.34 -9.27
CA ARG A 413 13.13 -27.27 -10.42
C ARG A 413 13.45 -25.88 -11.08
N PRO A 414 14.69 -25.67 -11.57
CA PRO A 414 15.23 -24.33 -11.78
C PRO A 414 14.97 -23.78 -13.19
N PRO A 415 14.74 -22.47 -13.31
CA PRO A 415 15.35 -21.70 -14.38
C PRO A 415 16.14 -20.54 -13.77
N PHE A 416 17.03 -20.84 -12.82
CA PHE A 416 18.21 -20.01 -12.57
C PHE A 416 19.14 -20.78 -11.63
N THR A 417 20.02 -21.59 -12.20
CA THR A 417 21.35 -21.73 -11.60
C THR A 417 21.98 -20.34 -11.66
N PRO A 418 22.30 -19.69 -10.53
CA PRO A 418 23.11 -18.48 -10.58
C PRO A 418 24.38 -18.83 -11.35
N GLU A 419 24.79 -17.96 -12.27
CA GLU A 419 26.01 -18.19 -13.04
C GLU A 419 27.14 -18.62 -12.08
N PRO A 420 27.96 -19.63 -12.44
CA PRO A 420 28.96 -20.23 -11.54
C PRO A 420 30.04 -19.28 -11.01
N ARG A 421 29.95 -17.98 -11.30
CA ARG A 421 30.89 -16.92 -10.95
C ARG A 421 30.19 -15.58 -10.66
N ALA A 422 29.02 -15.59 -10.01
CA ALA A 422 28.46 -14.33 -9.52
C ALA A 422 29.41 -13.75 -8.45
N SER A 423 30.12 -12.66 -8.79
CA SER A 423 30.97 -11.92 -7.86
C SER A 423 30.15 -11.44 -6.66
N CYS A 424 30.82 -11.20 -5.53
CA CYS A 424 30.18 -10.50 -4.42
C CYS A 424 29.64 -9.15 -4.92
N PRO A 425 28.48 -8.72 -4.41
CA PRO A 425 27.88 -7.47 -4.87
C PRO A 425 28.78 -6.31 -4.48
N ASP A 426 28.78 -5.27 -5.30
CA ASP A 426 29.43 -4.01 -4.92
C ASP A 426 28.58 -3.22 -3.90
N ASP A 427 29.19 -2.18 -3.33
CA ASP A 427 28.52 -1.32 -2.35
C ASP A 427 27.30 -0.59 -2.95
N ASN A 428 27.29 -0.26 -4.25
CA ASN A 428 26.19 0.48 -4.86
C ASN A 428 24.95 -0.40 -5.05
N GLU A 429 25.13 -1.67 -5.40
CA GLU A 429 24.05 -2.64 -5.53
C GLU A 429 23.28 -2.85 -4.22
N LEU A 430 23.96 -2.65 -3.08
CA LEU A 430 23.38 -2.76 -1.74
C LEU A 430 22.90 -1.42 -1.16
N ARG A 431 23.62 -0.30 -1.40
CA ARG A 431 23.24 1.05 -0.89
C ARG A 431 22.13 1.70 -1.66
N ARG A 432 22.04 1.45 -2.97
CA ARG A 432 21.09 2.12 -3.88
C ARG A 432 20.40 1.10 -4.76
N PRO A 433 19.72 0.11 -4.15
CA PRO A 433 19.02 -0.89 -4.90
C PRO A 433 17.95 -0.25 -5.76
N VAL A 434 17.99 -0.60 -7.02
CA VAL A 434 17.21 0.06 -8.05
C VAL A 434 15.79 -0.53 -8.16
N SER A 435 15.54 -1.67 -7.53
CA SER A 435 14.23 -2.31 -7.31
C SER A 435 14.33 -3.35 -6.18
N VAL A 436 13.19 -3.86 -5.72
CA VAL A 436 13.12 -4.98 -4.77
C VAL A 436 13.93 -6.18 -5.26
N GLY A 437 13.73 -6.61 -6.51
CA GLY A 437 14.45 -7.74 -7.08
C GLY A 437 15.97 -7.53 -7.18
N ALA A 438 16.42 -6.29 -7.42
CA ALA A 438 17.84 -5.97 -7.44
C ALA A 438 18.45 -6.05 -6.02
N LEU A 439 17.76 -5.53 -5.01
CA LEU A 439 18.17 -5.67 -3.61
C LEU A 439 18.22 -7.14 -3.20
N THR A 440 17.18 -7.92 -3.53
CA THR A 440 17.11 -9.35 -3.23
C THR A 440 18.28 -10.12 -3.84
N ASN A 441 18.62 -9.85 -5.11
CA ASN A 441 19.77 -10.47 -5.76
C ASN A 441 21.10 -10.06 -5.10
N ALA A 442 21.26 -8.77 -4.76
CA ALA A 442 22.46 -8.30 -4.08
C ALA A 442 22.61 -8.95 -2.70
N TYR A 443 21.55 -9.01 -1.89
CA TYR A 443 21.52 -9.71 -0.60
C TYR A 443 21.83 -11.21 -0.73
N ALA A 444 21.27 -11.90 -1.73
CA ALA A 444 21.56 -13.30 -1.99
C ALA A 444 23.06 -13.55 -2.24
N ARG A 445 23.69 -12.70 -3.05
CA ARG A 445 25.12 -12.80 -3.35
C ARG A 445 26.00 -12.39 -2.16
N ALA A 446 25.61 -11.36 -1.41
CA ALA A 446 26.30 -10.94 -0.18
C ALA A 446 26.34 -12.10 0.83
N HIS A 447 25.18 -12.72 1.08
CA HIS A 447 25.06 -13.90 1.92
C HIS A 447 25.92 -15.06 1.39
N ALA A 448 25.81 -15.41 0.11
CA ALA A 448 26.58 -16.51 -0.48
C ALA A 448 28.10 -16.30 -0.37
N CYS A 449 28.57 -15.08 -0.61
CA CYS A 449 29.99 -14.73 -0.45
C CYS A 449 30.46 -14.84 1.01
N PHE A 450 29.67 -14.31 1.95
CA PHE A 450 29.98 -14.38 3.37
C PHE A 450 30.00 -15.83 3.86
N ALA A 451 28.93 -16.58 3.57
CA ALA A 451 28.79 -17.99 3.93
C ALA A 451 29.92 -18.85 3.37
N LYS A 452 30.36 -18.62 2.13
CA LYS A 452 31.50 -19.32 1.52
C LYS A 452 32.79 -19.13 2.32
N GLN A 453 33.04 -17.92 2.82
CA GLN A 453 34.23 -17.66 3.64
C GLN A 453 34.13 -18.37 5.00
N ILE A 454 32.97 -18.33 5.67
CA ILE A 454 32.74 -19.07 6.91
C ILE A 454 32.92 -20.59 6.71
N GLN A 455 32.36 -21.14 5.63
CA GLN A 455 32.47 -22.56 5.28
C GLN A 455 33.92 -22.99 4.98
N SER A 456 34.77 -22.08 4.52
CA SER A 456 36.22 -22.33 4.38
C SER A 456 36.99 -22.32 5.71
N GLY A 457 36.29 -22.24 6.86
CA GLY A 457 36.88 -22.21 8.20
C GLY A 457 37.33 -20.82 8.65
N ARG A 458 36.98 -19.75 7.92
CA ARG A 458 37.34 -18.39 8.30
C ARG A 458 36.45 -17.90 9.45
N ASN A 459 37.05 -17.27 10.45
CA ASN A 459 36.29 -16.57 11.48
C ASN A 459 35.56 -15.36 10.87
N TRP A 460 34.30 -15.12 11.27
CA TRP A 460 33.50 -14.02 10.74
C TRP A 460 34.16 -12.64 10.89
N LYS A 461 35.01 -12.46 11.92
CA LYS A 461 35.77 -11.24 12.18
C LYS A 461 36.84 -10.95 11.10
N ASP A 462 37.25 -11.98 10.38
CA ASP A 462 38.33 -11.95 9.39
C ASP A 462 37.82 -11.94 7.94
N VAL A 463 36.49 -11.95 7.73
CA VAL A 463 35.88 -11.86 6.41
C VAL A 463 36.16 -10.49 5.79
N ARG A 464 36.54 -10.48 4.52
CA ARG A 464 36.90 -9.28 3.75
C ARG A 464 36.40 -9.36 2.33
#